data_AF-A0A9X9HT35-F1
#
_entry.id   AF-A0A9X9HT35-F1
#
_cell.length_a   1.000
_cell.length_b   1.000
_cell.length_c   1.000
_cell.angle_alpha   90.00
_cell.angle_beta   90.00
_cell.angle_gamma   90.00
#
_symmetry.space_group_name_H-M   'P 1'
#
loop_
_entity.id
_entity.type
_entity.pdbx_description
1 polymer ?
#
loop_
_entity_poly.entity_id
_entity_poly.type
_entity_poly.pdbx_seq_one_letter_code
_entity_poly.pdbx_strand_id
1 'polypeptide(L)'
;MKTFVLPDTRPYPQSPIKNYLLLNAYQLAHNSSSASRKLSAGQLQTEIRTMLSQNHYINLSLAMTMAPDVGTYTSLIQSVGEVLKAENDNEAQWFALPVVLVAGCKKEQTLPLTLPTEALFACLQNYPNLRALTQNTQWLPYLVQSTDLSSVTPGDWFQAKQNDEAAGAFLQKFEYKPLTLPEGQSVHVVYALGYGNKDIQTALGLNLQQAGLPLMQVWQEHLALDGVTLFTNPLSPNTPLDALTDGSHTRQRMAMDVFATNAIRAIRMQSPRVGVVAAAKADGKLQFSFNATDSAFEIVPQTFTWELASTDNIAIVQQNFLDLMAECRIEHLYLLHNPLGENENIPTYAQALKLEGHNPFFSNVN
;
A
#
# COMPACT_ATOMS: atom_id res chain seq x y z
N MET A 1 24.59 15.98 -2.83
CA MET A 1 24.95 14.56 -2.93
C MET A 1 23.68 13.78 -3.16
N LYS A 2 23.63 12.83 -4.10
CA LYS A 2 22.48 11.91 -4.21
C LYS A 2 22.52 10.98 -3.00
N THR A 3 21.46 10.99 -2.20
CA THR A 3 21.27 10.02 -1.12
C THR A 3 21.24 8.62 -1.74
N PHE A 4 21.99 7.67 -1.18
CA PHE A 4 21.95 6.28 -1.62
C PHE A 4 20.55 5.70 -1.41
N VAL A 5 20.07 4.91 -2.37
CA VAL A 5 18.79 4.18 -2.32
C VAL A 5 19.10 2.72 -2.59
N LEU A 6 18.53 1.82 -1.77
CA LEU A 6 18.64 0.38 -1.99
C LEU A 6 18.24 0.02 -3.43
N PRO A 7 18.95 -0.93 -4.08
CA PRO A 7 18.70 -1.24 -5.48
C PRO A 7 17.32 -1.86 -5.68
N ASP A 8 16.70 -1.56 -6.82
CA ASP A 8 15.44 -2.17 -7.21
C ASP A 8 15.68 -3.55 -7.83
N THR A 9 15.24 -4.58 -7.11
CA THR A 9 15.40 -5.99 -7.49
C THR A 9 14.10 -6.60 -8.02
N ARG A 10 13.06 -5.79 -8.26
CA ARG A 10 11.83 -6.29 -8.88
C ARG A 10 12.15 -6.87 -10.28
N PRO A 11 11.50 -7.97 -10.67
CA PRO A 11 11.76 -8.59 -11.96
C PRO A 11 11.16 -7.73 -13.08
N TYR A 12 12.02 -7.02 -13.82
CA TYR A 12 11.63 -6.30 -15.03
C TYR A 12 12.06 -7.08 -16.29
N PRO A 13 11.30 -6.98 -17.39
CA PRO A 13 11.64 -7.67 -18.63
C PRO A 13 12.94 -7.12 -19.23
N GLN A 14 13.85 -8.02 -19.56
CA GLN A 14 15.15 -7.69 -20.16
C GLN A 14 15.05 -7.24 -21.62
N SER A 15 13.96 -7.62 -22.30
CA SER A 15 13.72 -7.29 -23.71
C SER A 15 12.46 -6.44 -23.84
N PRO A 16 12.56 -5.23 -24.45
CA PRO A 16 11.41 -4.37 -24.63
C PRO A 16 10.41 -5.02 -25.60
N ILE A 17 9.14 -5.04 -25.20
CA ILE A 17 8.04 -5.43 -26.10
C ILE A 17 7.52 -4.22 -26.85
N LYS A 18 7.29 -4.39 -28.15
CA LYS A 18 6.54 -3.43 -28.96
C LYS A 18 5.05 -3.53 -28.63
N ASN A 19 4.59 -2.72 -27.67
CA ASN A 19 3.19 -2.56 -27.28
C ASN A 19 2.88 -1.06 -27.16
N TYR A 20 1.81 -0.60 -27.80
CA TYR A 20 1.42 0.83 -27.79
C TYR A 20 1.08 1.35 -26.39
N LEU A 21 0.45 0.53 -25.55
CA LEU A 21 0.17 0.88 -24.15
C LEU A 21 1.48 1.14 -23.39
N LEU A 22 2.48 0.27 -23.56
CA LEU A 22 3.80 0.42 -22.93
C LEU A 22 4.54 1.64 -23.45
N LEU A 23 4.45 1.92 -24.76
CA LEU A 23 5.10 3.08 -25.36
C LEU A 23 4.51 4.39 -24.80
N ASN A 24 3.19 4.49 -24.73
CA ASN A 24 2.51 5.67 -24.18
C ASN A 24 2.74 5.82 -22.67
N ALA A 25 2.72 4.72 -21.91
CA ALA A 25 3.01 4.73 -20.48
C ALA A 25 4.46 5.14 -20.19
N TYR A 26 5.42 4.62 -20.98
CA TYR A 26 6.83 5.00 -20.85
C TYR A 26 7.05 6.49 -21.16
N GLN A 27 6.42 7.00 -22.23
CA GLN A 27 6.46 8.43 -22.55
C GLN A 27 5.83 9.28 -21.45
N LEU A 28 4.72 8.83 -20.85
CA LEU A 28 4.08 9.53 -19.74
C LEU A 28 5.02 9.62 -18.51
N ALA A 29 5.72 8.53 -18.20
CA ALA A 29 6.64 8.44 -17.07
C ALA A 29 7.94 9.25 -17.26
N HIS A 30 8.52 9.24 -18.46
CA HIS A 30 9.90 9.69 -18.69
C HIS A 30 10.03 10.98 -19.51
N ASN A 31 8.98 11.43 -20.19
CA ASN A 31 9.07 12.63 -21.02
C ASN A 31 8.98 13.90 -20.15
N SER A 32 9.91 14.83 -20.33
CA SER A 32 9.91 16.10 -19.61
C SER A 32 8.85 17.08 -20.12
N SER A 33 8.43 16.97 -21.39
CA SER A 33 7.44 17.85 -22.00
C SER A 33 6.02 17.58 -21.46
N SER A 34 5.40 18.61 -20.88
CA SER A 34 4.02 18.54 -20.39
C SER A 34 3.00 18.26 -21.51
N ALA A 35 3.17 18.89 -22.67
CA ALA A 35 2.30 18.69 -23.82
C ALA A 35 2.36 17.24 -24.34
N SER A 36 3.57 16.69 -24.42
CA SER A 36 3.77 15.29 -24.85
C SER A 36 3.17 14.32 -23.85
N ARG A 37 3.40 14.53 -22.55
CA ARG A 37 2.78 13.71 -21.49
C ARG A 37 1.26 13.73 -21.54
N LYS A 38 0.64 14.89 -21.75
CA LYS A 38 -0.83 15.00 -21.87
C LYS A 38 -1.36 14.23 -23.08
N LEU A 39 -0.66 14.30 -24.22
CA LEU A 39 -1.02 13.55 -25.41
C LEU A 39 -0.91 12.02 -25.18
N SER A 40 0.21 11.55 -24.62
CA SER A 40 0.41 10.13 -24.30
C SER A 40 -0.63 9.62 -23.30
N ALA A 41 -0.98 10.42 -22.28
CA ALA A 41 -2.04 10.08 -21.33
C ALA A 41 -3.40 9.93 -22.03
N GLY A 42 -3.79 10.87 -22.88
CA GLY A 42 -5.06 10.80 -23.61
C GLY A 42 -5.14 9.61 -24.57
N GLN A 43 -4.04 9.30 -25.27
CA GLN A 43 -3.95 8.12 -26.13
C GLN A 43 -4.07 6.82 -25.33
N LEU A 44 -3.29 6.71 -24.25
CA LEU A 44 -3.30 5.55 -23.36
C LEU A 44 -4.68 5.29 -22.76
N GLN A 45 -5.33 6.32 -22.22
CA GLN A 45 -6.67 6.22 -21.65
C GLN A 45 -7.72 5.84 -22.71
N THR A 46 -7.59 6.33 -23.94
CA THR A 46 -8.50 5.97 -25.05
C THR A 46 -8.36 4.50 -25.45
N GLU A 47 -7.13 4.00 -25.55
CA GLU A 47 -6.85 2.59 -25.84
C GLU A 47 -7.37 1.69 -24.72
N ILE A 48 -7.09 2.02 -23.45
CA ILE A 48 -7.60 1.28 -22.29
C ILE A 48 -9.13 1.24 -22.29
N ARG A 49 -9.80 2.38 -22.51
CA ARG A 49 -11.28 2.44 -22.55
C ARG A 49 -11.85 1.55 -23.65
N THR A 50 -11.22 1.55 -24.83
CA THR A 50 -11.64 0.71 -25.96
C THR A 50 -11.51 -0.78 -25.64
N MET A 51 -10.42 -1.16 -24.98
CA MET A 51 -10.21 -2.54 -24.56
C MET A 51 -11.18 -2.98 -23.47
N LEU A 52 -11.47 -2.10 -22.50
CA LEU A 52 -12.41 -2.38 -21.42
C LEU A 52 -13.84 -2.54 -21.94
N SER A 53 -14.26 -1.69 -22.89
CA SER A 53 -15.60 -1.77 -23.48
C SER A 53 -15.79 -3.01 -24.37
N GLN A 54 -14.72 -3.50 -24.99
CA GLN A 54 -14.74 -4.73 -25.80
C GLN A 54 -14.56 -6.01 -24.98
N ASN A 55 -14.43 -5.92 -23.65
CA ASN A 55 -14.08 -7.03 -22.76
C ASN A 55 -12.82 -7.79 -23.21
N HIS A 56 -11.83 -7.08 -23.77
CA HIS A 56 -10.60 -7.64 -24.30
C HIS A 56 -9.38 -7.15 -23.51
N TYR A 57 -9.03 -7.86 -22.43
CA TYR A 57 -8.04 -7.37 -21.45
C TYR A 57 -6.62 -7.90 -21.65
N ILE A 58 -6.42 -8.87 -22.55
CA ILE A 58 -5.14 -9.61 -22.69
C ILE A 58 -3.96 -8.65 -22.92
N ASN A 59 -4.12 -7.67 -23.80
CA ASN A 59 -3.05 -6.71 -24.10
C ASN A 59 -2.73 -5.79 -22.90
N LEU A 60 -3.70 -5.54 -22.00
CA LEU A 60 -3.53 -4.70 -20.83
C LEU A 60 -2.80 -5.48 -19.74
N SER A 61 -3.23 -6.72 -19.48
CA SER A 61 -2.52 -7.63 -18.57
C SER A 61 -1.08 -7.88 -19.01
N LEU A 62 -0.86 -8.06 -20.33
CA LEU A 62 0.49 -8.19 -20.90
C LEU A 62 1.30 -6.90 -20.69
N ALA A 63 0.73 -5.73 -20.97
CA ALA A 63 1.42 -4.45 -20.77
C ALA A 63 1.79 -4.25 -19.29
N MET A 64 0.91 -4.59 -18.35
CA MET A 64 1.17 -4.52 -16.91
C MET A 64 2.33 -5.42 -16.49
N THR A 65 2.39 -6.64 -17.02
CA THR A 65 3.47 -7.61 -16.70
C THR A 65 4.80 -7.22 -17.36
N MET A 66 4.74 -6.55 -18.50
CA MET A 66 5.91 -6.24 -19.33
C MET A 66 6.36 -4.77 -19.19
N ALA A 67 5.92 -4.09 -18.14
CA ALA A 67 6.41 -2.76 -17.81
C ALA A 67 7.92 -2.82 -17.49
N PRO A 68 8.76 -2.00 -18.13
CA PRO A 68 10.22 -2.07 -17.99
C PRO A 68 10.75 -1.48 -16.68
N ASP A 69 9.93 -0.72 -15.95
CA ASP A 69 10.30 -0.04 -14.72
C ASP A 69 9.05 0.39 -13.92
N VAL A 70 9.26 0.78 -12.66
CA VAL A 70 8.22 1.27 -11.73
C VAL A 70 7.46 2.48 -12.25
N GLY A 71 8.12 3.43 -12.93
CA GLY A 71 7.50 4.65 -13.44
C GLY A 71 6.53 4.37 -14.58
N THR A 72 6.93 3.48 -15.49
CA THR A 72 6.09 3.00 -16.60
C THR A 72 4.90 2.20 -16.07
N TYR A 73 5.11 1.28 -15.13
CA TYR A 73 4.02 0.53 -14.48
C TYR A 73 3.04 1.47 -13.79
N THR A 74 3.55 2.41 -13.00
CA THR A 74 2.75 3.40 -12.26
C THR A 74 1.89 4.24 -13.22
N SER A 75 2.47 4.70 -14.33
CA SER A 75 1.74 5.46 -15.35
C SER A 75 0.62 4.64 -16.00
N LEU A 76 0.84 3.35 -16.20
CA LEU A 76 -0.15 2.43 -16.76
C LEU A 76 -1.32 2.20 -15.78
N ILE A 77 -1.04 1.82 -14.53
CA ILE A 77 -2.09 1.56 -13.53
C ILE A 77 -2.87 2.83 -13.17
N GLN A 78 -2.21 3.99 -13.10
CA GLN A 78 -2.88 5.28 -12.91
C GLN A 78 -3.82 5.59 -14.09
N SER A 79 -3.40 5.31 -15.33
CA SER A 79 -4.27 5.51 -16.50
C SER A 79 -5.48 4.57 -16.51
N VAL A 80 -5.32 3.35 -15.99
CA VAL A 80 -6.46 2.45 -15.72
C VAL A 80 -7.38 3.10 -14.68
N GLY A 81 -6.84 3.56 -13.54
CA GLY A 81 -7.61 4.25 -12.50
C GLY A 81 -8.39 5.46 -13.02
N GLU A 82 -7.78 6.28 -13.88
CA GLU A 82 -8.47 7.42 -14.51
C GLU A 82 -9.65 6.98 -15.39
N VAL A 83 -9.52 5.91 -16.18
CA VAL A 83 -10.61 5.39 -17.02
C VAL A 83 -11.75 4.80 -16.18
N LEU A 84 -11.46 4.34 -14.96
CA LEU A 84 -12.46 3.79 -14.04
C LEU A 84 -13.25 4.86 -13.26
N LYS A 85 -12.85 6.14 -13.31
CA LYS A 85 -13.64 7.22 -12.74
C LYS A 85 -14.92 7.46 -13.55
N ALA A 86 -15.96 7.94 -12.89
CA ALA A 86 -17.20 8.35 -13.55
C ALA A 86 -16.95 9.57 -14.45
N GLU A 87 -17.28 9.46 -15.73
CA GLU A 87 -17.07 10.53 -16.71
C GLU A 87 -18.29 11.45 -16.83
N ASN A 88 -19.48 10.92 -16.55
CA ASN A 88 -20.77 11.60 -16.69
C ASN A 88 -21.73 11.22 -15.54
N ASP A 89 -22.87 11.91 -15.45
CA ASP A 89 -23.81 11.76 -14.34
C ASP A 89 -24.60 10.44 -14.35
N ASN A 90 -24.57 9.70 -15.46
CA ASN A 90 -25.17 8.37 -15.52
C ASN A 90 -24.24 7.29 -14.96
N GLU A 91 -22.93 7.56 -14.87
CA GLU A 91 -21.95 6.61 -14.36
C GLU A 91 -21.81 6.68 -12.84
N ALA A 92 -21.64 5.52 -12.21
CA ALA A 92 -21.38 5.40 -10.79
C ALA A 92 -19.89 5.65 -10.49
N GLN A 93 -19.60 6.54 -9.54
CA GLN A 93 -18.27 6.69 -8.97
C GLN A 93 -18.08 5.73 -7.80
N TRP A 94 -17.20 4.75 -7.99
CA TRP A 94 -16.77 3.84 -6.94
C TRP A 94 -15.70 4.46 -6.06
N PHE A 95 -15.73 4.16 -4.76
CA PHE A 95 -14.73 4.58 -3.81
C PHE A 95 -14.57 3.57 -2.67
N ALA A 96 -13.41 3.57 -2.04
CA ALA A 96 -13.13 2.82 -0.83
C ALA A 96 -12.43 3.70 0.20
N LEU A 97 -12.80 3.54 1.47
CA LEU A 97 -12.13 4.13 2.63
C LEU A 97 -11.32 3.02 3.32
N PRO A 98 -9.97 3.01 3.19
CA PRO A 98 -9.13 2.03 3.86
C PRO A 98 -9.07 2.30 5.36
N VAL A 99 -9.13 1.23 6.16
CA VAL A 99 -8.89 1.28 7.61
C VAL A 99 -7.81 0.26 7.93
N VAL A 100 -6.63 0.75 8.31
CA VAL A 100 -5.53 -0.11 8.77
C VAL A 100 -5.75 -0.43 10.24
N LEU A 101 -5.69 -1.71 10.58
CA LEU A 101 -5.94 -2.24 11.91
C LEU A 101 -4.63 -2.81 12.47
N VAL A 102 -4.19 -2.32 13.62
CA VAL A 102 -3.10 -2.95 14.39
C VAL A 102 -3.74 -3.63 15.59
N ALA A 103 -3.68 -4.96 15.61
CA ALA A 103 -4.29 -5.78 16.65
C ALA A 103 -3.23 -6.49 17.49
N GLY A 104 -3.45 -6.55 18.79
CA GLY A 104 -2.73 -7.40 19.74
C GLY A 104 -3.69 -8.33 20.46
N CYS A 105 -3.50 -9.64 20.31
CA CYS A 105 -4.38 -10.67 20.88
C CYS A 105 -3.56 -11.66 21.72
N LYS A 106 -4.10 -12.11 22.87
CA LYS A 106 -3.46 -13.16 23.70
C LYS A 106 -3.71 -14.59 23.19
N LYS A 107 -4.71 -14.74 22.33
CA LYS A 107 -5.12 -15.95 21.64
C LYS A 107 -5.81 -15.51 20.35
N GLU A 108 -5.94 -16.38 19.38
CA GLU A 108 -6.68 -16.07 18.15
C GLU A 108 -8.09 -15.54 18.46
N GLN A 109 -8.50 -14.47 17.76
CA GLN A 109 -9.80 -13.82 17.89
C GLN A 109 -10.44 -13.63 16.52
N THR A 110 -11.76 -13.49 16.49
CA THR A 110 -12.51 -13.19 15.27
C THR A 110 -13.16 -11.82 15.42
N LEU A 111 -12.77 -10.87 14.57
CA LEU A 111 -13.29 -9.51 14.58
C LEU A 111 -14.45 -9.37 13.58
N PRO A 112 -15.67 -9.00 14.05
CA PRO A 112 -16.77 -8.67 13.16
C PRO A 112 -16.46 -7.42 12.34
N LEU A 113 -16.62 -7.50 11.02
CA LEU A 113 -16.36 -6.40 10.10
C LEU A 113 -17.64 -5.66 9.67
N THR A 114 -18.57 -5.36 10.59
CA THR A 114 -19.77 -4.57 10.22
C THR A 114 -19.40 -3.10 9.99
N LEU A 115 -20.18 -2.38 9.16
CA LEU A 115 -20.00 -0.94 8.94
C LEU A 115 -20.77 -0.12 10.00
N PRO A 116 -20.13 0.82 10.72
CA PRO A 116 -20.82 1.74 11.63
C PRO A 116 -21.50 2.89 10.86
N THR A 117 -22.48 2.58 10.00
CA THR A 117 -23.02 3.55 9.03
C THR A 117 -23.46 4.87 9.68
N GLU A 118 -24.22 4.82 10.78
CA GLU A 118 -24.74 6.03 11.43
C GLU A 118 -23.62 6.91 12.00
N ALA A 119 -22.72 6.33 12.81
CA ALA A 119 -21.60 7.05 13.43
C ALA A 119 -20.59 7.55 12.39
N LEU A 120 -20.30 6.73 11.37
CA LEU A 120 -19.43 7.11 10.26
C LEU A 120 -20.01 8.30 9.49
N PHE A 121 -21.30 8.25 9.14
CA PHE A 121 -21.93 9.30 8.36
C PHE A 121 -22.01 10.60 9.16
N ALA A 122 -22.38 10.52 10.44
CA ALA A 122 -22.38 11.67 11.34
C ALA A 122 -20.98 12.32 11.41
N CYS A 123 -19.93 11.50 11.50
CA CYS A 123 -18.55 11.99 11.48
C CYS A 123 -18.19 12.67 10.15
N LEU A 124 -18.42 12.01 9.01
CA LEU A 124 -18.08 12.53 7.68
C LEU A 124 -18.82 13.84 7.37
N GLN A 125 -20.09 13.97 7.78
CA GLN A 125 -20.91 15.16 7.52
C GLN A 125 -20.40 16.44 8.21
N ASN A 126 -19.63 16.30 9.29
CA ASN A 126 -19.00 17.43 9.98
C ASN A 126 -17.91 18.12 9.12
N TYR A 127 -17.42 17.46 8.07
CA TYR A 127 -16.31 17.94 7.24
C TYR A 127 -16.77 18.24 5.81
N PRO A 128 -16.75 19.51 5.36
CA PRO A 128 -17.28 19.89 4.04
C PRO A 128 -16.71 19.09 2.87
N ASN A 129 -15.41 18.77 2.89
CA ASN A 129 -14.72 18.01 1.85
C ASN A 129 -15.07 16.51 1.84
N LEU A 130 -15.78 16.00 2.85
CA LEU A 130 -16.16 14.58 2.96
C LEU A 130 -17.67 14.36 2.85
N ARG A 131 -18.49 15.42 2.84
CA ARG A 131 -19.96 15.31 2.78
C ARG A 131 -20.47 14.54 1.57
N ALA A 132 -19.79 14.68 0.43
CA ALA A 132 -20.13 13.96 -0.81
C ALA A 132 -20.13 12.43 -0.63
N LEU A 133 -19.37 11.89 0.33
CA LEU A 133 -19.31 10.46 0.63
C LEU A 133 -20.55 9.94 1.38
N THR A 134 -21.44 10.82 1.83
CA THR A 134 -22.66 10.45 2.57
C THR A 134 -23.93 10.79 1.81
N GLN A 135 -23.86 11.67 0.82
CA GLN A 135 -25.01 12.16 0.06
C GLN A 135 -25.23 11.30 -1.18
N ASN A 136 -26.41 10.69 -1.31
CA ASN A 136 -26.77 9.85 -2.47
C ASN A 136 -25.72 8.74 -2.75
N THR A 137 -25.19 8.15 -1.67
CA THR A 137 -24.22 7.06 -1.75
C THR A 137 -24.83 5.77 -1.24
N GLN A 138 -24.40 4.66 -1.82
CA GLN A 138 -24.66 3.33 -1.30
C GLN A 138 -23.35 2.74 -0.77
N TRP A 139 -23.42 2.12 0.40
CA TRP A 139 -22.29 1.48 1.06
C TRP A 139 -22.61 0.02 1.32
N LEU A 140 -21.59 -0.84 1.24
CA LEU A 140 -21.71 -2.17 1.80
C LEU A 140 -21.93 -2.09 3.32
N PRO A 141 -22.80 -2.93 3.91
CA PRO A 141 -23.06 -2.91 5.35
C PRO A 141 -21.90 -3.52 6.17
N TYR A 142 -20.77 -3.82 5.55
CA TYR A 142 -19.59 -4.42 6.14
C TYR A 142 -18.31 -3.98 5.42
N LEU A 143 -17.17 -4.20 6.08
CA LEU A 143 -15.84 -3.92 5.55
C LEU A 143 -15.36 -5.09 4.70
N VAL A 144 -14.81 -4.78 3.55
CA VAL A 144 -14.25 -5.73 2.58
C VAL A 144 -12.79 -5.99 2.94
N GLN A 145 -12.34 -7.24 2.88
CA GLN A 145 -10.93 -7.58 3.10
C GLN A 145 -10.09 -7.34 1.84
N SER A 146 -8.79 -7.13 2.00
CA SER A 146 -7.90 -6.83 0.86
C SER A 146 -7.91 -7.92 -0.21
N THR A 147 -8.03 -9.19 0.18
CA THR A 147 -8.10 -10.33 -0.75
C THR A 147 -9.33 -10.28 -1.65
N ASP A 148 -10.48 -9.88 -1.11
CA ASP A 148 -11.71 -9.77 -1.88
C ASP A 148 -11.66 -8.54 -2.80
N LEU A 149 -11.23 -7.39 -2.29
CA LEU A 149 -11.18 -6.16 -3.08
C LEU A 149 -10.14 -6.23 -4.21
N SER A 150 -8.97 -6.85 -3.96
CA SER A 150 -7.93 -7.04 -4.98
C SER A 150 -8.25 -8.10 -6.03
N SER A 151 -9.23 -8.97 -5.77
CA SER A 151 -9.71 -9.95 -6.75
C SER A 151 -10.57 -9.32 -7.87
N VAL A 152 -11.05 -8.09 -7.65
CA VAL A 152 -11.87 -7.37 -8.63
C VAL A 152 -11.00 -6.83 -9.76
N THR A 153 -11.28 -7.24 -10.98
CA THR A 153 -10.50 -6.83 -12.15
C THR A 153 -10.89 -5.42 -12.61
N PRO A 154 -10.01 -4.71 -13.35
CA PRO A 154 -10.40 -3.46 -14.01
C PRO A 154 -11.62 -3.59 -14.93
N GLY A 155 -11.82 -4.76 -15.55
CA GLY A 155 -13.01 -5.05 -16.35
C GLY A 155 -14.29 -5.05 -15.52
N ASP A 156 -14.26 -5.68 -14.35
CA ASP A 156 -15.39 -5.70 -13.42
C ASP A 156 -15.76 -4.29 -12.96
N TRP A 157 -14.77 -3.48 -12.55
CA TRP A 157 -15.00 -2.08 -12.17
C TRP A 157 -15.57 -1.26 -13.33
N PHE A 158 -15.07 -1.48 -14.55
CA PHE A 158 -15.56 -0.78 -15.73
C PHE A 158 -17.03 -1.13 -16.05
N GLN A 159 -17.43 -2.39 -15.89
CA GLN A 159 -18.83 -2.78 -16.06
C GLN A 159 -19.71 -2.25 -14.91
N ALA A 160 -19.19 -2.30 -13.68
CA ALA A 160 -19.89 -1.84 -12.49
C ALA A 160 -20.11 -0.31 -12.46
N LYS A 161 -19.32 0.49 -13.18
CA LYS A 161 -19.49 1.95 -13.21
C LYS A 161 -20.53 2.44 -14.21
N GLN A 162 -21.04 1.59 -15.12
CA GLN A 162 -21.81 2.05 -16.29
C GLN A 162 -23.13 2.75 -15.92
N ASN A 163 -23.78 2.33 -14.83
CA ASN A 163 -24.98 2.94 -14.29
C ASN A 163 -25.27 2.43 -12.86
N ASP A 164 -26.25 3.05 -12.18
CA ASP A 164 -26.65 2.69 -10.81
C ASP A 164 -27.14 1.23 -10.69
N GLU A 165 -27.85 0.70 -11.68
CA GLU A 165 -28.32 -0.70 -11.68
C GLU A 165 -27.13 -1.68 -11.73
N ALA A 166 -26.17 -1.44 -12.63
CA ALA A 166 -24.95 -2.22 -12.74
C ALA A 166 -24.11 -2.12 -11.46
N ALA A 167 -24.03 -0.94 -10.85
CA ALA A 167 -23.30 -0.72 -9.62
C ALA A 167 -23.93 -1.48 -8.44
N GLY A 168 -25.26 -1.37 -8.27
CA GLY A 168 -26.01 -2.07 -7.25
C GLY A 168 -25.92 -3.60 -7.40
N ALA A 169 -26.06 -4.12 -8.62
CA ALA A 169 -25.90 -5.54 -8.90
C ALA A 169 -24.47 -6.05 -8.61
N PHE A 170 -23.46 -5.23 -8.91
CA PHE A 170 -22.07 -5.57 -8.60
C PHE A 170 -21.80 -5.56 -7.09
N LEU A 171 -22.36 -4.60 -6.36
CA LEU A 171 -22.21 -4.50 -4.89
C LEU A 171 -22.68 -5.77 -4.18
N GLN A 172 -23.73 -6.43 -4.69
CA GLN A 172 -24.26 -7.69 -4.14
C GLN A 172 -23.34 -8.91 -4.34
N LYS A 173 -22.28 -8.81 -5.15
CA LYS A 173 -21.31 -9.90 -5.32
C LYS A 173 -20.33 -10.02 -4.15
N PHE A 174 -20.17 -8.97 -3.36
CA PHE A 174 -19.36 -9.04 -2.16
C PHE A 174 -20.10 -9.87 -1.10
N GLU A 175 -19.33 -10.57 -0.28
CA GLU A 175 -19.85 -11.38 0.82
C GLU A 175 -19.25 -10.92 2.15
N TYR A 176 -20.05 -10.97 3.20
CA TYR A 176 -19.57 -10.70 4.55
C TYR A 176 -18.60 -11.80 5.00
N LYS A 177 -17.38 -11.39 5.42
CA LYS A 177 -16.39 -12.29 6.01
C LYS A 177 -15.75 -11.63 7.24
N PRO A 178 -15.83 -12.24 8.43
CA PRO A 178 -15.14 -11.71 9.60
C PRO A 178 -13.62 -11.82 9.44
N LEU A 179 -12.88 -10.98 10.16
CA LEU A 179 -11.42 -10.98 10.13
C LEU A 179 -10.87 -11.88 11.23
N THR A 180 -9.95 -12.78 10.88
CA THR A 180 -9.22 -13.58 11.87
C THR A 180 -7.99 -12.81 12.34
N LEU A 181 -7.92 -12.57 13.65
CA LEU A 181 -6.80 -11.93 14.32
C LEU A 181 -5.96 -13.02 14.99
N PRO A 182 -4.72 -13.29 14.53
CA PRO A 182 -3.88 -14.31 15.14
C PRO A 182 -3.45 -13.93 16.56
N GLU A 183 -2.96 -14.91 17.31
CA GLU A 183 -2.25 -14.67 18.57
C GLU A 183 -1.00 -13.80 18.33
N GLY A 184 -0.73 -12.89 19.26
CA GLY A 184 0.35 -11.93 19.16
C GLY A 184 -0.10 -10.64 18.50
N GLN A 185 0.82 -9.99 17.77
CA GLN A 185 0.54 -8.73 17.09
C GLN A 185 0.42 -8.93 15.59
N SER A 186 -0.56 -8.27 14.99
CA SER A 186 -0.83 -8.35 13.55
C SER A 186 -1.31 -7.01 13.01
N VAL A 187 -1.07 -6.79 11.72
CA VAL A 187 -1.51 -5.58 11.02
C VAL A 187 -2.27 -5.95 9.77
N HIS A 188 -3.50 -5.46 9.68
CA HIS A 188 -4.48 -5.77 8.63
C HIS A 188 -4.96 -4.49 7.97
N VAL A 189 -5.55 -4.59 6.78
CA VAL A 189 -6.27 -3.48 6.16
C VAL A 189 -7.60 -3.97 5.61
N VAL A 190 -8.66 -3.26 5.96
CA VAL A 190 -10.03 -3.51 5.52
C VAL A 190 -10.60 -2.25 4.89
N TYR A 191 -11.64 -2.38 4.08
CA TYR A 191 -12.13 -1.31 3.23
C TYR A 191 -13.62 -1.12 3.41
N ALA A 192 -14.04 0.07 3.79
CA ALA A 192 -15.43 0.45 3.67
C ALA A 192 -15.68 0.86 2.20
N LEU A 193 -16.43 0.04 1.47
CA LEU A 193 -16.66 0.17 0.03
C LEU A 193 -18.03 0.78 -0.23
N GLY A 194 -18.08 1.74 -1.15
CA GLY A 194 -19.32 2.33 -1.59
C GLY A 194 -19.24 2.88 -3.01
N TYR A 195 -20.38 3.35 -3.49
CA TYR A 195 -20.48 4.06 -4.75
C TYR A 195 -21.55 5.16 -4.67
N GLY A 196 -21.54 6.07 -5.62
CA GLY A 196 -22.63 7.02 -5.84
C GLY A 196 -22.37 7.85 -7.09
N ASN A 197 -22.78 9.11 -7.10
CA ASN A 197 -22.62 9.96 -8.28
C ASN A 197 -21.19 10.50 -8.45
N LYS A 198 -20.94 11.16 -9.58
CA LYS A 198 -19.64 11.75 -9.93
C LYS A 198 -19.13 12.77 -8.90
N ASP A 199 -20.01 13.45 -8.16
CA ASP A 199 -19.62 14.50 -7.19
C ASP A 199 -18.71 13.96 -6.07
N ILE A 200 -18.78 12.65 -5.79
CA ILE A 200 -17.89 11.95 -4.85
C ILE A 200 -16.41 12.19 -5.18
N GLN A 201 -16.04 12.36 -6.46
CA GLN A 201 -14.66 12.60 -6.87
C GLN A 201 -14.02 13.80 -6.17
N THR A 202 -14.83 14.78 -5.74
CA THR A 202 -14.34 15.95 -4.99
C THR A 202 -13.80 15.62 -3.61
N ALA A 203 -14.15 14.45 -3.06
CA ALA A 203 -13.70 13.97 -1.75
C ALA A 203 -12.53 12.94 -1.86
N LEU A 204 -12.24 12.43 -3.05
CA LEU A 204 -11.27 11.34 -3.24
C LEU A 204 -9.83 11.84 -3.25
N GLY A 205 -8.93 11.09 -2.63
CA GLY A 205 -7.50 11.38 -2.59
C GLY A 205 -7.12 12.63 -1.77
N LEU A 206 -8.07 13.25 -1.07
CA LEU A 206 -7.80 14.39 -0.21
C LEU A 206 -7.37 13.93 1.18
N ASN A 207 -6.33 14.56 1.73
CA ASN A 207 -5.89 14.30 3.10
C ASN A 207 -7.07 14.50 4.09
N LEU A 208 -7.25 13.57 5.03
CA LEU A 208 -8.33 13.64 6.02
C LEU A 208 -8.28 14.88 6.91
N GLN A 209 -7.11 15.53 7.04
CA GLN A 209 -6.90 16.73 7.85
C GLN A 209 -7.49 16.57 9.26
N GLN A 210 -8.42 17.43 9.65
CA GLN A 210 -9.06 17.44 10.97
C GLN A 210 -10.05 16.29 11.18
N ALA A 211 -10.39 15.52 10.13
CA ALA A 211 -11.28 14.36 10.21
C ALA A 211 -10.57 13.07 10.64
N GLY A 212 -9.22 13.04 10.60
CA GLY A 212 -8.45 11.83 10.89
C GLY A 212 -8.71 11.27 12.30
N LEU A 213 -8.50 12.08 13.34
CA LEU A 213 -8.69 11.65 14.74
C LEU A 213 -10.15 11.25 15.04
N PRO A 214 -11.18 12.01 14.63
CA PRO A 214 -12.55 11.60 14.89
C PRO A 214 -12.96 10.32 14.15
N LEU A 215 -12.47 10.11 12.92
CA LEU A 215 -12.69 8.84 12.23
C LEU A 215 -12.00 7.68 12.95
N MET A 216 -10.79 7.88 13.48
CA MET A 216 -10.13 6.86 14.31
C MET A 216 -10.99 6.47 15.50
N GLN A 217 -11.60 7.43 16.19
CA GLN A 217 -12.48 7.16 17.34
C GLN A 217 -13.69 6.33 16.95
N VAL A 218 -14.39 6.70 15.85
CA VAL A 218 -15.54 5.93 15.34
C VAL A 218 -15.17 4.47 15.09
N TRP A 219 -14.05 4.23 14.40
CA TRP A 219 -13.61 2.87 14.11
C TRP A 219 -13.17 2.10 15.35
N GLN A 220 -12.46 2.76 16.26
CA GLN A 220 -11.93 2.12 17.45
C GLN A 220 -13.03 1.74 18.45
N GLU A 221 -14.06 2.57 18.60
CA GLU A 221 -15.24 2.26 19.42
C GLU A 221 -16.07 1.14 18.79
N HIS A 222 -16.32 1.20 17.49
CA HIS A 222 -17.16 0.21 16.80
C HIS A 222 -16.51 -1.18 16.70
N LEU A 223 -15.20 -1.25 16.48
CA LEU A 223 -14.45 -2.50 16.36
C LEU A 223 -13.88 -2.98 17.70
N ALA A 224 -14.28 -2.38 18.83
CA ALA A 224 -13.83 -2.82 20.14
C ALA A 224 -14.27 -4.26 20.41
N LEU A 225 -13.32 -5.09 20.85
CA LEU A 225 -13.56 -6.50 21.16
C LEU A 225 -12.79 -6.90 22.42
N ASP A 226 -13.46 -7.57 23.35
CA ASP A 226 -12.86 -8.06 24.58
C ASP A 226 -11.67 -8.98 24.29
N GLY A 227 -10.54 -8.72 24.97
CA GLY A 227 -9.31 -9.49 24.77
C GLY A 227 -8.49 -9.10 23.55
N VAL A 228 -8.90 -8.07 22.80
CA VAL A 228 -8.14 -7.46 21.70
C VAL A 228 -7.71 -6.05 22.08
N THR A 229 -6.41 -5.76 21.96
CA THR A 229 -5.94 -4.38 21.88
C THR A 229 -5.93 -3.96 20.43
N LEU A 230 -6.82 -3.04 20.04
CA LEU A 230 -6.97 -2.60 18.67
C LEU A 230 -6.59 -1.13 18.54
N PHE A 231 -5.79 -0.80 17.53
CA PHE A 231 -5.59 0.56 17.05
C PHE A 231 -6.05 0.64 15.59
N THR A 232 -6.80 1.69 15.26
CA THR A 232 -7.35 1.88 13.91
C THR A 232 -6.78 3.14 13.28
N ASN A 233 -6.35 3.05 12.03
CA ASN A 233 -5.84 4.16 11.24
C ASN A 233 -6.62 4.25 9.91
N PRO A 234 -7.70 5.05 9.85
CA PRO A 234 -8.41 5.31 8.61
C PRO A 234 -7.55 6.17 7.69
N LEU A 235 -7.53 5.80 6.41
CA LEU A 235 -6.86 6.55 5.35
C LEU A 235 -7.89 7.37 4.57
N SER A 236 -7.37 8.28 3.75
CA SER A 236 -8.20 9.05 2.83
C SER A 236 -9.02 8.13 1.90
N PRO A 237 -10.32 8.38 1.74
CA PRO A 237 -11.14 7.71 0.73
C PRO A 237 -10.55 7.96 -0.65
N ASN A 238 -10.54 6.93 -1.49
CA ASN A 238 -10.02 7.04 -2.85
C ASN A 238 -10.74 6.09 -3.81
N THR A 239 -10.37 6.10 -5.09
CA THR A 239 -10.82 5.06 -6.02
C THR A 239 -10.38 3.67 -5.52
N PRO A 240 -11.09 2.57 -5.84
CA PRO A 240 -10.74 1.25 -5.32
C PRO A 240 -9.27 0.84 -5.57
N LEU A 241 -8.70 1.17 -6.73
CA LEU A 241 -7.31 0.84 -7.06
C LEU A 241 -6.29 1.65 -6.24
N ASP A 242 -6.54 2.94 -6.07
CA ASP A 242 -5.67 3.80 -5.27
C ASP A 242 -5.79 3.46 -3.78
N ALA A 243 -7.01 3.20 -3.31
CA ALA A 243 -7.28 2.77 -1.94
C ALA A 243 -6.56 1.45 -1.60
N LEU A 244 -6.55 0.49 -2.53
CA LEU A 244 -5.77 -0.76 -2.39
C LEU A 244 -4.27 -0.48 -2.27
N THR A 245 -3.76 0.40 -3.12
CA THR A 245 -2.34 0.79 -3.13
C THR A 245 -1.94 1.46 -1.81
N ASP A 246 -2.66 2.50 -1.41
CA ASP A 246 -2.41 3.25 -0.18
C ASP A 246 -2.58 2.38 1.08
N GLY A 247 -3.64 1.56 1.09
CA GLY A 247 -3.93 0.65 2.18
C GLY A 247 -2.87 -0.43 2.36
N SER A 248 -2.44 -1.08 1.27
CA SER A 248 -1.40 -2.11 1.30
C SER A 248 -0.05 -1.56 1.77
N HIS A 249 0.39 -0.44 1.18
CA HIS A 249 1.63 0.23 1.55
C HIS A 249 1.62 0.65 3.03
N THR A 250 0.53 1.28 3.48
CA THR A 250 0.43 1.73 4.89
C THR A 250 0.37 0.56 5.87
N ARG A 251 -0.35 -0.53 5.53
CA ARG A 251 -0.36 -1.76 6.33
C ARG A 251 1.04 -2.34 6.47
N GLN A 252 1.81 -2.39 5.39
CA GLN A 252 3.17 -2.92 5.42
C GLN A 252 4.13 -2.02 6.21
N ARG A 253 3.98 -0.69 6.11
CA ARG A 253 4.68 0.28 6.96
C ARG A 253 4.42 0.03 8.43
N MET A 254 3.15 -0.01 8.83
CA MET A 254 2.79 -0.22 10.23
C MET A 254 3.21 -1.61 10.73
N ALA A 255 3.19 -2.63 9.87
CA ALA A 255 3.72 -3.96 10.20
C ALA A 255 5.23 -3.91 10.49
N MET A 256 5.99 -3.15 9.69
CA MET A 256 7.42 -2.92 9.91
C MET A 256 7.65 -2.16 11.23
N ASP A 257 6.87 -1.12 11.51
CA ASP A 257 6.99 -0.32 12.74
C ASP A 257 6.79 -1.20 13.99
N VAL A 258 5.70 -1.97 13.99
CA VAL A 258 5.36 -2.91 15.07
C VAL A 258 6.43 -4.00 15.22
N PHE A 259 6.89 -4.57 14.11
CA PHE A 259 7.95 -5.58 14.15
C PHE A 259 9.26 -5.03 14.72
N ALA A 260 9.73 -3.90 14.17
CA ALA A 260 11.00 -3.30 14.51
C ALA A 260 11.05 -2.87 15.99
N THR A 261 9.99 -2.23 16.49
CA THR A 261 9.91 -1.80 17.90
C THR A 261 9.97 -2.99 18.85
N ASN A 262 9.31 -4.10 18.52
CA ASN A 262 9.42 -5.34 19.30
C ASN A 262 10.81 -5.96 19.23
N ALA A 263 11.39 -6.06 18.03
CA ALA A 263 12.71 -6.64 17.83
C ALA A 263 13.77 -5.86 18.63
N ILE A 264 13.76 -4.53 18.51
CA ILE A 264 14.63 -3.62 19.25
C ILE A 264 14.46 -3.80 20.76
N ARG A 265 13.21 -3.84 21.25
CA ARG A 265 12.93 -4.06 22.68
C ARG A 265 13.48 -5.41 23.15
N ALA A 266 13.23 -6.47 22.40
CA ALA A 266 13.66 -7.82 22.75
C ALA A 266 15.19 -7.94 22.83
N ILE A 267 15.90 -7.35 21.87
CA ILE A 267 17.36 -7.33 21.86
C ILE A 267 17.90 -6.49 23.03
N ARG A 268 17.29 -5.33 23.31
CA ARG A 268 17.69 -4.45 24.42
C ARG A 268 17.61 -5.08 25.80
N MET A 269 16.80 -6.13 25.97
CA MET A 269 16.77 -6.90 27.23
C MET A 269 18.04 -7.71 27.46
N GLN A 270 18.79 -8.04 26.40
CA GLN A 270 19.96 -8.93 26.44
C GLN A 270 21.27 -8.23 26.09
N SER A 271 21.22 -7.22 25.21
CA SER A 271 22.35 -6.41 24.79
C SER A 271 21.98 -4.92 24.82
N PRO A 272 22.81 -4.03 25.38
CA PRO A 272 22.53 -2.59 25.38
C PRO A 272 22.53 -1.99 23.97
N ARG A 273 23.19 -2.64 22.99
CA ARG A 273 23.36 -2.14 21.61
C ARG A 273 22.69 -3.06 20.60
N VAL A 274 21.83 -2.47 19.79
CA VAL A 274 21.10 -3.12 18.71
C VAL A 274 21.78 -2.79 17.39
N GLY A 275 22.22 -3.81 16.66
CA GLY A 275 22.71 -3.71 15.29
C GLY A 275 21.60 -4.01 14.29
N VAL A 276 21.50 -3.19 13.25
CA VAL A 276 20.46 -3.30 12.22
C VAL A 276 21.11 -3.32 10.84
N VAL A 277 20.64 -4.22 9.98
CA VAL A 277 21.08 -4.31 8.58
C VAL A 277 19.85 -4.18 7.70
N ALA A 278 19.94 -3.35 6.66
CA ALA A 278 18.93 -3.30 5.61
C ALA A 278 19.56 -3.59 4.26
N ALA A 279 18.89 -4.40 3.45
CA ALA A 279 19.36 -4.82 2.14
C ALA A 279 18.21 -5.03 1.18
N ALA A 280 18.45 -4.78 -0.10
CA ALA A 280 17.60 -5.35 -1.14
C ALA A 280 17.94 -6.83 -1.31
N LYS A 281 16.96 -7.63 -1.70
CA LYS A 281 17.08 -9.05 -1.99
C LYS A 281 16.36 -9.33 -3.31
N ALA A 282 16.80 -10.35 -4.02
CA ALA A 282 16.17 -10.81 -5.26
C ALA A 282 14.63 -10.92 -5.16
N ASP A 283 13.97 -10.78 -6.31
CA ASP A 283 12.52 -10.83 -6.49
C ASP A 283 11.75 -9.71 -5.78
N GLY A 284 12.30 -8.49 -5.81
CA GLY A 284 11.60 -7.30 -5.32
C GLY A 284 11.37 -7.31 -3.82
N LYS A 285 12.34 -7.77 -3.03
CA LYS A 285 12.25 -7.79 -1.56
C LYS A 285 13.23 -6.80 -0.94
N LEU A 286 12.80 -6.11 0.12
CA LEU A 286 13.71 -5.46 1.07
C LEU A 286 13.71 -6.28 2.36
N GLN A 287 14.88 -6.51 2.94
CA GLN A 287 15.03 -7.21 4.20
C GLN A 287 15.66 -6.30 5.24
N PHE A 288 15.10 -6.35 6.46
CA PHE A 288 15.57 -5.60 7.62
C PHE A 288 15.85 -6.58 8.75
N SER A 289 17.11 -6.72 9.12
CA SER A 289 17.58 -7.65 10.15
C SER A 289 17.98 -6.89 11.40
N PHE A 290 17.49 -7.36 12.55
CA PHE A 290 17.77 -6.80 13.87
C PHE A 290 18.52 -7.84 14.71
N ASN A 291 19.67 -7.45 15.25
CA ASN A 291 20.51 -8.30 16.09
C ASN A 291 21.23 -7.47 17.19
N ALA A 292 22.05 -8.10 18.04
CA ALA A 292 23.08 -7.41 18.80
C ALA A 292 24.21 -6.93 17.88
N THR A 293 24.92 -5.89 18.30
CA THR A 293 26.11 -5.42 17.58
C THR A 293 27.31 -6.35 17.76
N ASP A 294 27.37 -7.04 18.90
CA ASP A 294 28.47 -7.94 19.26
C ASP A 294 28.05 -9.39 19.02
N SER A 295 28.84 -10.10 18.21
CA SER A 295 28.64 -11.51 17.88
C SER A 295 28.80 -12.46 19.06
N ALA A 296 29.33 -11.99 20.20
CA ALA A 296 29.42 -12.79 21.43
C ALA A 296 28.04 -13.06 22.06
N PHE A 297 27.00 -12.28 21.71
CA PHE A 297 25.64 -12.57 22.12
C PHE A 297 24.96 -13.42 21.05
N GLU A 298 24.63 -14.67 21.38
CA GLU A 298 23.88 -15.59 20.51
C GLU A 298 22.39 -15.20 20.46
N ILE A 299 22.09 -14.02 19.91
CA ILE A 299 20.71 -13.60 19.65
C ILE A 299 20.34 -14.00 18.24
N VAL A 300 19.28 -14.81 18.10
CA VAL A 300 18.70 -15.16 16.80
C VAL A 300 18.29 -13.86 16.09
N PRO A 301 18.79 -13.60 14.86
CA PRO A 301 18.39 -12.43 14.10
C PRO A 301 16.87 -12.40 13.90
N GLN A 302 16.26 -11.25 14.17
CA GLN A 302 14.87 -11.01 13.84
C GLN A 302 14.81 -10.28 12.51
N THR A 303 14.16 -10.89 11.51
CA THR A 303 14.12 -10.35 10.15
C THR A 303 12.70 -10.00 9.72
N PHE A 304 12.52 -8.77 9.26
CA PHE A 304 11.32 -8.34 8.55
C PHE A 304 11.60 -8.36 7.04
N THR A 305 10.63 -8.85 6.26
CA THR A 305 10.69 -8.78 4.79
C THR A 305 9.57 -7.88 4.30
N TRP A 306 9.95 -6.85 3.55
CA TRP A 306 9.04 -6.03 2.76
C TRP A 306 9.03 -6.53 1.33
N GLU A 307 7.95 -7.18 0.92
CA GLU A 307 7.68 -7.50 -0.48
C GLU A 307 7.24 -6.23 -1.19
N LEU A 308 8.04 -5.75 -2.16
CA LEU A 308 7.74 -4.53 -2.89
C LEU A 308 6.59 -4.75 -3.86
N ALA A 309 5.56 -3.91 -3.74
CA ALA A 309 4.56 -3.80 -4.79
C ALA A 309 5.19 -3.17 -6.05
N SER A 310 4.60 -3.41 -7.22
CA SER A 310 5.03 -2.79 -8.48
C SER A 310 4.95 -1.26 -8.49
N THR A 311 4.20 -0.67 -7.55
CA THR A 311 4.05 0.79 -7.36
C THR A 311 4.90 1.34 -6.21
N ASP A 312 5.57 0.48 -5.42
CA ASP A 312 6.34 0.96 -4.27
C ASP A 312 7.53 1.80 -4.71
N ASN A 313 7.75 2.88 -3.97
CA ASN A 313 8.93 3.70 -4.10
C ASN A 313 9.93 3.35 -3.00
N ILE A 314 11.02 2.67 -3.38
CA ILE A 314 12.05 2.18 -2.45
C ILE A 314 12.66 3.33 -1.64
N ALA A 315 12.83 4.52 -2.21
CA ALA A 315 13.38 5.66 -1.48
C ALA A 315 12.46 6.10 -0.34
N ILE A 316 11.13 6.04 -0.54
CA ILE A 316 10.14 6.35 0.50
C ILE A 316 10.14 5.26 1.58
N VAL A 317 10.13 3.98 1.18
CA VAL A 317 10.18 2.86 2.14
C VAL A 317 11.46 2.93 2.99
N GLN A 318 12.61 3.15 2.35
CA GLN A 318 13.89 3.33 3.01
C GLN A 318 13.84 4.53 3.97
N GLN A 319 13.35 5.69 3.53
CA GLN A 319 13.30 6.88 4.39
C GLN A 319 12.42 6.65 5.63
N ASN A 320 11.22 6.08 5.46
CA ASN A 320 10.33 5.75 6.58
C ASN A 320 11.03 4.82 7.59
N PHE A 321 11.78 3.83 7.09
CA PHE A 321 12.57 2.94 7.94
C PHE A 321 13.70 3.68 8.67
N LEU A 322 14.44 4.55 7.98
CA LEU A 322 15.50 5.35 8.59
C LEU A 322 14.96 6.28 9.68
N ASP A 323 13.82 6.92 9.44
CA ASP A 323 13.16 7.80 10.40
C ASP A 323 12.77 7.01 11.66
N LEU A 324 12.16 5.83 11.50
CA LEU A 324 11.85 4.93 12.61
C LEU A 324 13.11 4.52 13.40
N MET A 325 14.21 4.18 12.71
CA MET A 325 15.47 3.81 13.37
C MET A 325 16.03 4.98 14.19
N ALA A 326 15.95 6.20 13.66
CA ALA A 326 16.36 7.41 14.37
C ALA A 326 15.48 7.67 15.61
N GLU A 327 14.16 7.57 15.47
CA GLU A 327 13.20 7.69 16.58
C GLU A 327 13.46 6.66 17.68
N CYS A 328 13.80 5.43 17.29
CA CYS A 328 14.15 4.35 18.20
C CYS A 328 15.57 4.49 18.81
N ARG A 329 16.34 5.51 18.41
CA ARG A 329 17.74 5.75 18.80
C ARG A 329 18.66 4.57 18.45
N ILE A 330 18.56 4.10 17.22
CA ILE A 330 19.46 3.10 16.66
C ILE A 330 20.64 3.81 16.00
N GLU A 331 21.83 3.64 16.56
CA GLU A 331 23.07 4.21 16.00
C GLU A 331 23.78 3.24 15.06
N HIS A 332 23.60 1.94 15.27
CA HIS A 332 24.29 0.87 14.55
C HIS A 332 23.41 0.32 13.42
N LEU A 333 23.26 1.12 12.37
CA LEU A 333 22.56 0.73 11.15
C LEU A 333 23.54 0.57 9.99
N TYR A 334 23.33 -0.43 9.13
CA TYR A 334 24.14 -0.63 7.94
C TYR A 334 23.26 -0.94 6.74
N LEU A 335 23.37 -0.13 5.68
CA LEU A 335 22.72 -0.37 4.39
C LEU A 335 23.69 -1.07 3.46
N LEU A 336 23.35 -2.28 3.00
CA LEU A 336 24.15 -2.99 2.00
C LEU A 336 23.98 -2.35 0.62
N HIS A 337 25.08 -2.19 -0.10
CA HIS A 337 25.05 -1.61 -1.45
C HIS A 337 24.60 -2.61 -2.50
N ASN A 338 25.09 -3.85 -2.41
CA ASN A 338 24.77 -4.92 -3.34
C ASN A 338 23.53 -5.71 -2.87
N PRO A 339 22.63 -6.10 -3.79
CA PRO A 339 21.48 -6.91 -3.43
C PRO A 339 21.89 -8.34 -3.07
N LEU A 340 21.15 -8.94 -2.15
CA LEU A 340 21.28 -10.33 -1.76
C LEU A 340 20.68 -11.26 -2.82
N GLY A 341 21.29 -12.43 -3.02
CA GLY A 341 20.75 -13.48 -3.86
C GLY A 341 19.46 -14.10 -3.30
N GLU A 342 18.71 -14.84 -4.12
CA GLU A 342 17.43 -15.48 -3.76
C GLU A 342 17.55 -16.38 -2.51
N ASN A 343 18.60 -17.20 -2.47
CA ASN A 343 18.90 -18.14 -1.38
C ASN A 343 19.85 -17.58 -0.31
N GLU A 344 20.23 -16.31 -0.43
CA GLU A 344 21.15 -15.68 0.51
C GLU A 344 20.37 -15.16 1.73
N ASN A 345 20.87 -15.46 2.93
CA ASN A 345 20.32 -14.90 4.16
C ASN A 345 20.90 -13.52 4.40
N ILE A 346 20.07 -12.60 4.89
CA ILE A 346 20.57 -11.30 5.33
C ILE A 346 21.62 -11.50 6.45
N PRO A 347 22.82 -10.91 6.31
CA PRO A 347 23.88 -11.07 7.30
C PRO A 347 23.50 -10.43 8.65
N THR A 348 24.14 -10.90 9.72
CA THR A 348 24.11 -10.18 11.00
C THR A 348 24.84 -8.85 10.89
N TYR A 349 24.63 -7.94 11.85
CA TYR A 349 25.32 -6.65 11.85
C TYR A 349 26.85 -6.78 11.78
N ALA A 350 27.44 -7.65 12.60
CA ALA A 350 28.88 -7.89 12.61
C ALA A 350 29.42 -8.50 11.30
N GLN A 351 28.62 -9.28 10.59
CA GLN A 351 28.95 -9.82 9.27
C GLN A 351 28.83 -8.73 8.18
N ALA A 352 27.77 -7.91 8.25
CA ALA A 352 27.51 -6.84 7.29
C ALA A 352 28.63 -5.81 7.22
N LEU A 353 29.30 -5.52 8.34
CA LEU A 353 30.47 -4.63 8.39
C LEU A 353 31.67 -5.09 7.54
N LYS A 354 31.67 -6.34 7.07
CA LYS A 354 32.70 -6.91 6.17
C LYS A 354 32.30 -6.85 4.69
N LEU A 355 31.09 -6.41 4.39
CA LEU A 355 30.53 -6.29 3.05
C LEU A 355 30.50 -4.82 2.62
N GLU A 356 30.26 -4.59 1.34
CA GLU A 356 30.09 -3.24 0.80
C GLU A 356 28.77 -2.64 1.27
N GLY A 357 28.85 -1.54 2.01
CA GLY A 357 27.72 -0.84 2.57
C GLY A 357 28.15 0.40 3.35
N HIS A 358 27.20 1.02 4.03
CA HIS A 358 27.49 2.19 4.86
C HIS A 358 26.46 2.38 5.97
N ASN A 359 26.84 3.13 7.01
CA ASN A 359 25.89 3.62 8.00
C ASN A 359 25.31 4.95 7.50
N PRO A 360 23.98 5.06 7.31
CA PRO A 360 23.36 6.26 6.75
C PRO A 360 23.33 7.45 7.74
N PHE A 361 23.54 7.22 9.04
CA PHE A 361 23.57 8.28 10.06
C PHE A 361 24.94 8.93 10.25
N PHE A 362 26.00 8.23 9.84
CA PHE A 362 27.37 8.75 9.88
C PHE A 362 27.87 8.80 8.44
N SER A 363 27.64 9.93 7.79
CA SER A 363 28.13 10.23 6.45
C SER A 363 29.65 10.26 6.44
N ASN A 364 30.25 9.08 6.27
CA ASN A 364 31.64 8.89 5.84
C ASN A 364 31.64 7.76 4.81
N VAL A 365 31.38 8.10 3.56
CA VAL A 365 31.86 7.28 2.44
C VAL A 365 33.24 7.83 2.13
N ASN A 366 34.28 7.06 2.45
CA ASN A 366 35.56 7.22 1.76
C ASN A 366 35.44 6.62 0.37
#